data_AF-S7VV81-F1
#
_entry.id   AF-S7VV81-F1
#
_cell.length_a   1.000
_cell.length_b   1.000
_cell.length_c   1.000
_cell.angle_alpha   90.00
_cell.angle_beta   90.00
_cell.angle_gamma   90.00
#
_symmetry.space_group_name_H-M   'P 1'
#
loop_
_entity.id
_entity.type
_entity.pdbx_description
1 polymer ?
#
loop_
_entity_poly.entity_id
_entity_poly.type
_entity_poly.pdbx_seq_one_letter_code
_entity_poly.pdbx_strand_id
1 'polypeptide(L)'
;MKYILTCVGLVFVLFLNAQEVTKEGKIYEVKSEKIFLEGKDVTTTLSLEEKAIIFKEAAAIAEKVKMEAAAKLEAAKVKEVEAKAKLEAETVKAEAVKSEKAAAKLKKEEEKAIKKTDDAAKKLEKEKEKAEKAQKKAEKAQKKAEKALGKQVKLESNLQKAEDKLNKSQQKYEKLKRKGKLSPVDESKWLDKLAKLTEKVQKAKRKI
;
A
#
# COMPACT_ATOMS: atom_id res chain seq x y z
N MET A 1 28.87 23.42 27.99
CA MET A 1 29.75 23.51 26.81
C MET A 1 29.80 24.89 26.18
N LYS A 2 28.68 25.61 26.00
CA LYS A 2 28.65 26.90 25.28
C LYS A 2 29.46 28.03 25.96
N TYR A 3 29.55 28.03 27.29
CA TYR A 3 30.31 29.02 28.07
C TYR A 3 31.81 28.69 28.23
N ILE A 4 32.21 27.43 28.06
CA ILE A 4 33.61 27.00 28.21
C ILE A 4 34.42 27.49 27.01
N LEU A 5 33.85 27.42 25.80
CA LEU A 5 34.50 27.92 24.59
C LEU A 5 34.69 29.45 24.61
N THR A 6 33.74 30.20 25.18
CA THR A 6 33.85 31.66 25.36
C THR A 6 34.87 32.04 26.44
N CYS A 7 34.98 31.29 27.53
CA CYS A 7 35.98 31.54 28.57
C CYS A 7 37.41 31.25 28.08
N VAL A 8 37.61 30.20 27.28
CA VAL A 8 38.93 29.88 26.69
C VAL A 8 39.38 30.97 25.69
N GLY A 9 38.44 31.52 24.91
CA GLY A 9 38.70 32.66 24.03
C GLY A 9 39.07 33.94 24.79
N LEU A 10 38.43 34.22 25.93
CA LEU A 10 38.69 35.42 26.74
C LEU A 10 40.06 35.36 27.45
N VAL A 11 40.48 34.19 27.91
CA VAL A 11 41.78 34.00 28.60
C VAL A 11 42.95 34.08 27.61
N PHE A 12 42.78 33.63 26.37
CA PHE A 12 43.84 33.68 25.35
C PHE A 12 44.20 35.11 24.91
N VAL A 13 43.28 36.07 25.02
CA VAL A 13 43.51 37.48 24.65
C VAL A 13 44.40 38.20 25.69
N LEU A 14 44.44 37.73 26.94
CA LEU A 14 45.20 38.39 28.02
C LEU A 14 46.71 38.09 27.99
N PHE A 15 47.14 36.99 27.36
CA PHE A 15 48.57 36.62 27.30
C PHE A 15 49.33 37.20 26.11
N LEU A 16 48.67 37.93 25.19
CA LEU A 16 49.26 38.36 23.92
C LEU A 16 49.90 39.77 23.92
N ASN A 17 49.95 40.45 25.06
CA ASN A 17 50.34 41.86 25.12
C ASN A 17 51.73 42.13 25.72
N ALA A 18 52.49 41.09 26.06
CA ALA A 18 53.87 41.21 26.54
C ALA A 18 54.80 40.47 25.58
N GLN A 19 55.72 41.21 24.95
CA GLN A 19 56.66 40.64 23.99
C GLN A 19 58.06 40.67 24.58
N GLU A 20 58.58 39.48 24.89
CA GLU A 20 59.93 39.31 25.40
C GLU A 20 60.93 39.28 24.24
N VAL A 21 61.94 40.13 24.31
CA VAL A 21 63.03 40.24 23.34
C VAL A 21 64.34 39.98 24.07
N THR A 22 65.15 39.07 23.56
CA THR A 22 66.44 38.72 24.17
C THR A 22 67.58 39.37 23.39
N LYS A 23 68.31 40.30 24.02
CA LYS A 23 69.49 40.94 23.43
C LYS A 23 70.65 40.85 24.41
N GLU A 24 71.81 40.36 23.95
CA GLU A 24 73.06 40.29 24.75
C GLU A 24 72.90 39.55 26.10
N GLY A 25 72.05 38.52 26.15
CA GLY A 25 71.80 37.74 27.37
C GLY A 25 70.86 38.41 28.39
N LYS A 26 70.29 39.58 28.07
CA LYS A 26 69.28 40.26 28.88
C LYS A 26 67.90 40.16 28.22
N ILE A 27 66.89 39.92 29.05
CA ILE A 27 65.49 39.76 28.62
C ILE A 27 64.79 41.10 28.83
N TYR A 28 64.38 41.71 27.72
CA TYR A 28 63.63 42.96 27.71
C TYR A 28 62.16 42.67 27.43
N GLU A 29 61.27 43.24 28.23
CA GLU A 29 59.83 43.15 28.04
C GLU A 29 59.34 44.44 27.35
N VAL A 30 58.79 44.31 26.15
CA VAL A 30 58.27 45.45 25.38
C VAL A 30 56.77 45.51 25.56
N LYS A 31 56.29 46.60 26.17
CA LYS A 31 54.86 46.87 26.41
C LYS A 31 54.55 48.31 26.03
N SER A 32 53.66 48.50 25.07
CA SER A 32 53.11 49.82 24.71
C SER A 32 54.19 50.92 24.59
N GLU A 33 55.16 50.71 23.70
CA GLU A 33 56.26 51.65 23.38
C GLU A 33 57.29 51.88 24.50
N LYS A 34 57.22 51.12 25.60
CA LYS A 34 58.21 51.13 26.68
C LYS A 34 58.98 49.82 26.73
N ILE A 35 60.26 49.93 27.11
CA ILE A 35 61.18 48.81 27.25
C ILE A 35 61.47 48.64 28.75
N PHE A 36 61.10 47.47 29.28
CA PHE A 36 61.32 47.11 30.67
C PHE A 36 62.44 46.07 30.77
N LEU A 37 63.32 46.24 31.74
CA LEU A 37 64.31 45.23 32.13
C LEU A 37 64.03 44.88 33.60
N GLU A 38 63.71 43.62 33.87
CA GLU A 38 63.35 43.14 35.23
C GLU A 38 62.24 43.98 35.91
N GLY A 39 61.29 44.50 35.12
CA GLY A 39 60.17 45.31 35.60
C GLY A 39 60.50 46.80 35.85
N LYS A 40 61.74 47.26 35.59
CA LYS A 40 62.10 48.69 35.61
C LYS A 40 62.12 49.29 34.21
N ASP A 41 61.56 50.49 34.07
CA ASP A 41 61.53 51.24 32.82
C ASP A 41 62.95 51.76 32.50
N VAL A 42 63.56 51.20 31.46
CA VAL A 42 64.89 51.58 30.97
C VAL A 42 64.82 52.34 29.64
N THR A 43 63.62 52.82 29.28
CA THR A 43 63.34 53.47 28.00
C THR A 43 64.09 54.79 27.84
N THR A 44 64.55 55.44 28.92
CA THR A 44 65.31 56.70 28.84
C THR A 44 66.83 56.51 28.96
N THR A 45 67.28 55.38 29.49
CA THR A 45 68.70 55.07 29.72
C THR A 45 69.37 54.31 28.59
N LEU A 46 68.58 53.66 27.71
CA LEU A 46 69.08 53.05 26.48
C LEU A 46 69.41 54.10 25.40
N SER A 47 70.43 53.80 24.60
CA SER A 47 70.74 54.60 23.39
C SER A 47 69.65 54.45 22.33
N LEU A 48 69.56 55.42 21.42
CA LEU A 48 68.55 55.40 20.35
C LEU A 48 68.71 54.19 19.42
N GLU A 49 69.94 53.73 19.17
CA GLU A 49 70.23 52.55 18.35
C GLU A 49 69.73 51.26 19.01
N GLU A 50 69.91 51.11 20.32
CA GLU A 50 69.49 49.91 21.05
C GLU A 50 67.97 49.77 21.11
N LYS A 51 67.25 50.88 21.30
CA LYS A 51 65.77 50.88 21.27
C LYS A 51 65.23 50.47 19.92
N ALA A 52 65.81 51.01 18.84
CA ALA A 52 65.38 50.69 17.48
C ALA A 52 65.54 49.19 17.17
N ILE A 53 66.61 48.56 17.65
CA ILE A 53 66.85 47.13 17.50
C ILE A 53 65.80 46.32 18.28
N ILE A 54 65.58 46.65 19.56
CA ILE A 54 64.63 45.93 20.42
C ILE A 54 63.19 46.04 19.87
N PHE A 55 62.78 47.22 19.40
CA PHE A 55 61.46 47.39 18.77
C PHE A 55 61.34 46.64 17.44
N LYS A 56 62.42 46.57 16.65
CA LYS A 56 62.43 45.83 15.38
C LYS A 56 62.34 44.32 15.61
N GLU A 57 63.04 43.81 16.63
CA GLU A 57 62.95 42.40 17.02
C GLU A 57 61.58 42.05 17.60
N ALA A 58 61.00 42.92 18.43
CA ALA A 58 59.61 42.77 18.90
C ALA A 58 58.63 42.72 17.70
N ALA A 59 58.74 43.67 16.76
CA ALA A 59 57.90 43.69 15.57
C ALA A 59 58.01 42.40 14.72
N ALA A 60 59.22 41.86 14.56
CA ALA A 60 59.46 40.62 13.82
C ALA A 60 58.85 39.39 14.52
N ILE A 61 58.92 39.33 15.85
CA ILE A 61 58.28 38.27 16.63
C ILE A 61 56.75 38.39 16.52
N ALA A 62 56.20 39.62 16.51
CA ALA A 62 54.76 39.84 16.41
C ALA A 62 54.23 39.41 15.04
N GLU A 63 54.99 39.67 13.97
CA GLU A 63 54.67 39.21 12.62
C GLU A 63 54.69 37.67 12.53
N LYS A 64 55.73 37.02 13.08
CA LYS A 64 55.83 35.55 13.11
C LYS A 64 54.69 34.90 13.88
N VAL A 65 54.32 35.44 15.05
CA VAL A 65 53.20 34.92 15.85
C VAL A 65 51.86 35.10 15.13
N LYS A 66 51.65 36.23 14.43
CA LYS A 66 50.46 36.44 13.60
C LYS A 66 50.39 35.46 12.43
N MET A 67 51.52 35.21 11.76
CA MET A 67 51.59 34.23 10.66
C MET A 67 51.35 32.81 11.14
N GLU A 68 51.88 32.41 12.29
CA GLU A 68 51.68 31.08 12.85
C GLU A 68 50.24 30.88 13.36
N ALA A 69 49.63 31.92 13.95
CA ALA A 69 48.22 31.91 14.33
C ALA A 69 47.28 31.81 13.11
N ALA A 70 47.58 32.54 12.03
CA ALA A 70 46.84 32.45 10.78
C ALA A 70 46.98 31.06 10.11
N ALA A 71 48.18 30.48 10.12
CA ALA A 71 48.45 29.14 9.59
C ALA A 71 47.72 28.05 10.40
N LYS A 72 47.68 28.16 11.73
CA LYS A 72 46.93 27.23 12.59
C LYS A 72 45.42 27.38 12.41
N LEU A 73 44.91 28.58 12.16
CA LEU A 73 43.50 28.82 11.87
C LEU A 73 43.08 28.23 10.51
N GLU A 74 43.90 28.40 9.47
CA GLU A 74 43.71 27.78 8.15
C GLU A 74 43.74 26.25 8.24
N ALA A 75 44.73 25.68 8.95
CA ALA A 75 44.82 24.23 9.14
C ALA A 75 43.62 23.65 9.93
N ALA A 76 43.06 24.39 10.89
CA ALA A 76 41.85 23.98 11.61
C ALA A 76 40.60 24.00 10.72
N LYS A 77 40.47 25.01 9.85
CA LYS A 77 39.36 25.10 8.88
C LYS A 77 39.40 23.96 7.86
N VAL A 78 40.58 23.62 7.33
CA VAL A 78 40.74 22.52 6.37
C VAL A 78 40.33 21.18 7.00
N LYS A 79 40.70 20.93 8.26
CA LYS A 79 40.31 19.71 8.98
C LYS A 79 38.79 19.64 9.26
N GLU A 80 38.15 20.78 9.53
CA GLU A 80 36.69 20.82 9.75
C GLU A 80 35.91 20.56 8.45
N VAL A 81 36.40 21.07 7.31
CA VAL A 81 35.80 20.82 5.99
C VAL A 81 35.95 19.36 5.57
N GLU A 82 37.11 18.74 5.80
CA GLU A 82 37.34 17.33 5.48
C GLU A 82 36.50 16.38 6.37
N ALA A 83 36.30 16.74 7.64
CA ALA A 83 35.43 15.98 8.55
C ALA A 83 33.96 16.06 8.14
N LYS A 84 33.47 17.23 7.71
CA LYS A 84 32.10 17.39 7.20
C LYS A 84 31.89 16.62 5.89
N ALA A 85 32.85 16.66 4.97
CA ALA A 85 32.76 15.93 3.71
C ALA A 85 32.71 14.40 3.89
N LYS A 86 33.46 13.85 4.87
CA LYS A 86 33.41 12.41 5.18
C LYS A 86 32.08 11.99 5.82
N LEU A 87 31.51 12.84 6.68
CA LEU A 87 30.23 12.57 7.34
C LEU A 87 29.05 12.58 6.34
N GLU A 88 29.08 13.50 5.37
CA GLU A 88 28.08 13.57 4.30
C GLU A 88 28.19 12.41 3.29
N ALA A 89 29.41 11.94 2.99
CA ALA A 89 29.59 10.79 2.11
C ALA A 89 29.11 9.46 2.73
N GLU A 90 29.14 9.34 4.06
CA GLU A 90 28.68 8.14 4.78
C GLU A 90 27.15 8.10 4.93
N THR A 91 26.51 9.26 5.16
CA THR A 91 25.03 9.35 5.23
C THR A 91 24.37 9.07 3.89
N VAL A 92 24.93 9.55 2.78
CA VAL A 92 24.41 9.28 1.42
C VAL A 92 24.49 7.80 1.06
N LYS A 93 25.56 7.09 1.46
CA LYS A 93 25.69 5.64 1.23
C LYS A 93 24.72 4.83 2.10
N ALA A 94 24.46 5.26 3.33
CA ALA A 94 23.51 4.61 4.22
C ALA A 94 22.05 4.78 3.74
N GLU A 95 21.71 5.90 3.12
CA GLU A 95 20.38 6.13 2.51
C GLU A 95 20.15 5.31 1.24
N ALA A 96 21.15 5.19 0.36
CA ALA A 96 21.04 4.38 -0.86
C ALA A 96 20.81 2.88 -0.58
N VAL A 97 21.50 2.32 0.43
CA VAL A 97 21.33 0.91 0.83
C VAL A 97 19.96 0.66 1.49
N LYS A 98 19.40 1.67 2.18
CA LYS A 98 18.04 1.59 2.74
C LYS A 98 16.96 1.65 1.66
N SER A 99 17.14 2.46 0.63
CA SER A 99 16.15 2.59 -0.46
C SER A 99 16.09 1.34 -1.35
N GLU A 100 17.21 0.69 -1.65
CA GLU A 100 17.22 -0.59 -2.39
C GLU A 100 16.57 -1.74 -1.60
N LYS A 101 16.81 -1.83 -0.29
CA LYS A 101 16.17 -2.85 0.56
C LYS A 101 14.66 -2.63 0.70
N ALA A 102 14.19 -1.38 0.68
CA ALA A 102 12.76 -1.06 0.67
C ALA A 102 12.11 -1.44 -0.67
N ALA A 103 12.75 -1.12 -1.80
CA ALA A 103 12.26 -1.47 -3.13
C ALA A 103 12.20 -2.99 -3.37
N ALA A 104 13.20 -3.75 -2.88
CA ALA A 104 13.22 -5.21 -2.99
C ALA A 104 12.13 -5.90 -2.14
N LYS A 105 11.78 -5.33 -0.96
CA LYS A 105 10.67 -5.84 -0.14
C LYS A 105 9.32 -5.62 -0.81
N LEU A 106 9.09 -4.42 -1.36
CA LEU A 106 7.84 -4.08 -2.05
C LEU A 106 7.60 -4.98 -3.27
N LYS A 107 8.61 -5.21 -4.12
CA LYS A 107 8.49 -6.10 -5.28
C LYS A 107 8.15 -7.55 -4.88
N LYS A 108 8.74 -8.06 -3.79
CA LYS A 108 8.47 -9.42 -3.29
C LYS A 108 7.08 -9.55 -2.67
N GLU A 109 6.53 -8.45 -2.14
CA GLU A 109 5.19 -8.40 -1.57
C GLU A 109 4.12 -8.30 -2.67
N GLU A 110 4.36 -7.49 -3.70
CA GLU A 110 3.54 -7.42 -4.92
C GLU A 110 3.50 -8.77 -5.65
N GLU A 111 4.63 -9.45 -5.85
CA GLU A 111 4.66 -10.75 -6.54
C GLU A 111 3.85 -11.81 -5.76
N LYS A 112 3.92 -11.80 -4.42
CA LYS A 112 3.10 -12.67 -3.57
C LYS A 112 1.63 -12.30 -3.62
N ALA A 113 1.29 -11.02 -3.70
CA ALA A 113 -0.09 -10.55 -3.84
C ALA A 113 -0.67 -11.00 -5.19
N ILE A 114 0.07 -10.79 -6.29
CA ILE A 114 -0.31 -11.20 -7.65
C ILE A 114 -0.52 -12.71 -7.73
N LYS A 115 0.38 -13.51 -7.14
CA LYS A 115 0.26 -14.98 -7.14
C LYS A 115 -0.97 -15.46 -6.37
N LYS A 116 -1.26 -14.85 -5.22
CA LYS A 116 -2.49 -15.14 -4.45
C LYS A 116 -3.76 -14.75 -5.22
N THR A 117 -3.74 -13.65 -5.95
CA THR A 117 -4.88 -13.22 -6.77
C THR A 117 -5.10 -14.13 -7.98
N ASP A 118 -4.04 -14.63 -8.63
CA ASP A 118 -4.13 -15.59 -9.74
C ASP A 118 -4.71 -16.94 -9.29
N ASP A 119 -4.24 -17.46 -8.16
CA ASP A 119 -4.77 -18.69 -7.56
C ASP A 119 -6.24 -18.55 -7.14
N ALA A 120 -6.61 -17.38 -6.58
CA ALA A 120 -7.99 -17.07 -6.22
C ALA A 120 -8.89 -16.94 -7.46
N ALA A 121 -8.41 -16.29 -8.52
CA ALA A 121 -9.12 -16.15 -9.79
C ALA A 121 -9.35 -17.50 -10.46
N LYS A 122 -8.33 -18.38 -10.52
CA LYS A 122 -8.46 -19.75 -11.07
C LYS A 122 -9.45 -20.62 -10.30
N LYS A 123 -9.51 -20.48 -8.97
CA LYS A 123 -10.52 -21.19 -8.15
C LYS A 123 -11.93 -20.69 -8.43
N LEU A 124 -12.11 -19.37 -8.48
CA LEU A 124 -13.39 -18.74 -8.80
C LEU A 124 -13.88 -19.10 -10.20
N GLU A 125 -12.99 -19.16 -11.20
CA GLU A 125 -13.34 -19.54 -12.57
C GLU A 125 -13.84 -20.99 -12.64
N LYS A 126 -13.13 -21.93 -12.00
CA LYS A 126 -13.55 -23.35 -11.91
C LYS A 126 -14.87 -23.53 -11.16
N GLU A 127 -15.13 -22.75 -10.11
CA GLU A 127 -16.41 -22.78 -9.40
C GLU A 127 -17.55 -22.21 -10.25
N LYS A 128 -17.32 -21.10 -10.97
CA LYS A 128 -18.30 -20.54 -11.90
C LYS A 128 -18.65 -21.52 -13.02
N GLU A 129 -17.67 -22.19 -13.61
CA GLU A 129 -17.90 -23.19 -14.65
C GLU A 129 -18.74 -24.38 -14.14
N LYS A 130 -18.47 -24.85 -12.92
CA LYS A 130 -19.27 -25.90 -12.26
C LYS A 130 -20.69 -25.42 -11.97
N ALA A 131 -20.85 -24.20 -11.46
CA ALA A 131 -22.15 -23.60 -11.19
C ALA A 131 -22.96 -23.43 -12.48
N GLU A 132 -22.35 -22.98 -13.57
CA GLU A 132 -23.02 -22.84 -14.88
C GLU A 132 -23.46 -24.20 -15.44
N LYS A 133 -22.60 -25.21 -15.37
CA LYS A 133 -22.95 -26.59 -15.78
C LYS A 133 -24.08 -27.16 -14.93
N ALA A 134 -24.09 -26.90 -13.63
CA ALA A 134 -25.15 -27.32 -12.72
C ALA A 134 -26.48 -26.61 -13.06
N GLN A 135 -26.46 -25.29 -13.29
CA GLN A 135 -27.63 -24.52 -13.68
C GLN A 135 -28.20 -25.00 -15.03
N LYS A 136 -27.36 -25.22 -16.05
CA LYS A 136 -27.81 -25.76 -17.35
C LYS A 136 -28.45 -27.15 -17.23
N LYS A 137 -27.96 -28.00 -16.33
CA LYS A 137 -28.58 -29.31 -16.06
C LYS A 137 -29.93 -29.17 -15.34
N ALA A 138 -30.00 -28.30 -14.34
CA ALA A 138 -31.22 -28.01 -13.61
C ALA A 138 -32.31 -27.42 -14.52
N GLU A 139 -31.97 -26.46 -15.37
CA GLU A 139 -32.89 -25.85 -16.35
C GLU A 139 -33.45 -26.89 -17.32
N LYS A 140 -32.58 -27.76 -17.88
CA LYS A 140 -33.03 -28.85 -18.76
C LYS A 140 -33.94 -29.84 -18.04
N ALA A 141 -33.66 -30.16 -16.77
CA ALA A 141 -34.50 -31.03 -15.97
C ALA A 141 -35.87 -30.40 -15.70
N GLN A 142 -35.91 -29.12 -15.31
CA GLN A 142 -37.14 -28.36 -15.10
C GLN A 142 -37.97 -28.28 -16.38
N LYS A 143 -37.36 -27.94 -17.53
CA LYS A 143 -38.07 -27.87 -18.81
C LYS A 143 -38.65 -29.22 -19.25
N LYS A 144 -37.98 -30.34 -18.92
CA LYS A 144 -38.52 -31.68 -19.17
C LYS A 144 -39.70 -31.98 -18.24
N ALA A 145 -39.57 -31.66 -16.96
CA ALA A 145 -40.63 -31.84 -15.97
C ALA A 145 -41.87 -31.00 -16.32
N GLU A 146 -41.69 -29.72 -16.68
CA GLU A 146 -42.76 -28.81 -17.11
C GLU A 146 -43.48 -29.36 -18.35
N LYS A 147 -42.74 -29.84 -19.35
CA LYS A 147 -43.35 -30.48 -20.53
C LYS A 147 -44.10 -31.77 -20.19
N ALA A 148 -43.62 -32.56 -19.23
CA ALA A 148 -44.31 -33.77 -18.79
C ALA A 148 -45.61 -33.42 -18.06
N LEU A 149 -45.57 -32.47 -17.12
CA LEU A 149 -46.76 -31.95 -16.43
C LEU A 149 -47.76 -31.34 -17.43
N GLY A 150 -47.29 -30.52 -18.37
CA GLY A 150 -48.15 -29.95 -19.41
C GLY A 150 -48.81 -30.98 -20.32
N LYS A 151 -48.19 -32.15 -20.52
CA LYS A 151 -48.82 -33.29 -21.21
C LYS A 151 -49.86 -33.98 -20.33
N GLN A 152 -49.54 -34.26 -19.06
CA GLN A 152 -50.48 -34.86 -18.12
C GLN A 152 -51.73 -34.00 -17.94
N VAL A 153 -51.58 -32.69 -17.70
CA VAL A 153 -52.71 -31.74 -17.57
C VAL A 153 -53.60 -31.75 -18.82
N LYS A 154 -53.01 -31.84 -20.02
CA LYS A 154 -53.79 -31.95 -21.27
C LYS A 154 -54.54 -33.28 -21.36
N LEU A 155 -53.93 -34.38 -20.92
CA LEU A 155 -54.56 -35.70 -20.92
C LEU A 155 -55.70 -35.76 -19.90
N GLU A 156 -55.51 -35.21 -18.70
CA GLU A 156 -56.54 -35.07 -17.67
C GLU A 156 -57.71 -34.21 -18.15
N SER A 157 -57.44 -33.04 -18.76
CA SER A 157 -58.50 -32.20 -19.34
C SER A 157 -59.29 -32.92 -20.43
N ASN A 158 -58.64 -33.76 -21.24
CA ASN A 158 -59.31 -34.57 -22.26
C ASN A 158 -60.18 -35.68 -21.64
N LEU A 159 -59.70 -36.32 -20.56
CA LEU A 159 -60.49 -37.29 -19.82
C LEU A 159 -61.73 -36.63 -19.20
N GLN A 160 -61.56 -35.52 -18.49
CA GLN A 160 -62.66 -34.78 -17.86
C GLN A 160 -63.73 -34.40 -18.90
N LYS A 161 -63.33 -33.87 -20.06
CA LYS A 161 -64.27 -33.55 -21.15
C LYS A 161 -65.01 -34.78 -21.70
N ALA A 162 -64.38 -35.95 -21.69
CA ALA A 162 -65.02 -37.19 -22.11
C ALA A 162 -66.02 -37.68 -21.05
N GLU A 163 -65.65 -37.61 -19.77
CA GLU A 163 -66.50 -37.96 -18.62
C GLU A 163 -67.73 -37.05 -18.55
N ASP A 164 -67.55 -35.74 -18.71
CA ASP A 164 -68.66 -34.77 -18.75
C ASP A 164 -69.66 -35.07 -19.87
N LYS A 165 -69.17 -35.45 -21.06
CA LYS A 165 -70.04 -35.82 -22.20
C LYS A 165 -70.80 -37.12 -21.93
N LEU A 166 -70.14 -38.10 -21.30
CA LEU A 166 -70.78 -39.35 -20.90
C LEU A 166 -71.86 -39.08 -19.87
N ASN A 167 -71.54 -38.35 -18.79
CA ASN A 167 -72.47 -38.03 -17.71
C ASN A 167 -73.69 -37.25 -18.23
N LYS A 168 -73.49 -36.18 -19.02
CA LYS A 168 -74.60 -35.44 -19.65
C LYS A 168 -75.48 -36.33 -20.54
N SER A 169 -74.88 -37.29 -21.24
CA SER A 169 -75.63 -38.23 -22.08
C SER A 169 -76.39 -39.27 -21.24
N GLN A 170 -75.78 -39.78 -20.16
CA GLN A 170 -76.43 -40.70 -19.20
C GLN A 170 -77.63 -40.01 -18.53
N GLN A 171 -77.45 -38.80 -18.00
CA GLN A 171 -78.52 -38.01 -17.40
C GLN A 171 -79.68 -37.77 -18.37
N LYS A 172 -79.38 -37.47 -19.64
CA LYS A 172 -80.42 -37.26 -20.66
C LYS A 172 -81.15 -38.56 -20.99
N TYR A 173 -80.44 -39.67 -21.12
CA TYR A 173 -81.04 -40.99 -21.32
C TYR A 173 -81.97 -41.37 -20.16
N GLU A 174 -81.49 -41.28 -18.92
CA GLU A 174 -82.28 -41.56 -17.72
C GLU A 174 -83.52 -40.66 -17.63
N LYS A 175 -83.38 -39.37 -17.94
CA LYS A 175 -84.52 -38.44 -17.95
C LYS A 175 -85.57 -38.81 -19.00
N LEU A 176 -85.16 -39.25 -20.20
CA LEU A 176 -86.09 -39.68 -21.25
C LEU A 176 -86.76 -41.01 -20.89
N LYS A 177 -85.98 -41.95 -20.34
CA LYS A 177 -86.47 -43.25 -19.86
C LYS A 177 -87.50 -43.08 -18.74
N ARG A 178 -87.20 -42.24 -17.73
CA ARG A 178 -88.14 -41.89 -16.65
C ARG A 178 -89.43 -41.25 -17.14
N LYS A 179 -89.38 -40.51 -18.26
CA LYS A 179 -90.54 -39.87 -18.86
C LYS A 179 -91.33 -40.78 -19.82
N GLY A 180 -90.88 -42.02 -20.05
CA GLY A 180 -91.50 -42.93 -21.01
C GLY A 180 -91.42 -42.45 -22.47
N LYS A 181 -90.52 -41.51 -22.78
CA LYS A 181 -90.39 -40.89 -24.12
C LYS A 181 -89.42 -41.64 -25.03
N LEU A 182 -89.12 -42.90 -24.72
CA LEU A 182 -88.14 -43.71 -25.43
C LEU A 182 -88.83 -44.93 -26.02
N SER A 183 -88.84 -45.02 -27.36
CA SER A 183 -89.25 -46.24 -28.06
C SER A 183 -88.17 -47.31 -27.91
N PRO A 184 -88.48 -48.62 -28.09
CA PRO A 184 -87.49 -49.69 -28.03
C PRO A 184 -86.31 -49.47 -28.99
N VAL A 185 -86.58 -48.91 -30.18
CA VAL A 185 -85.56 -48.59 -31.18
C VAL A 185 -84.67 -47.43 -30.73
N ASP A 186 -85.26 -46.39 -30.12
CA ASP A 186 -84.49 -45.25 -29.60
C ASP A 186 -83.68 -45.63 -28.37
N GLU A 187 -84.16 -46.54 -27.54
CA GLU A 187 -83.40 -47.10 -26.42
C GLU A 187 -82.12 -47.78 -26.90
N SER A 188 -82.20 -48.60 -27.95
CA SER A 188 -81.02 -49.21 -28.55
C SER A 188 -80.03 -48.17 -29.09
N LYS A 189 -80.51 -47.10 -29.74
CA LYS A 189 -79.63 -46.01 -30.24
C LYS A 189 -78.95 -45.25 -29.10
N TRP A 190 -79.65 -45.03 -27.98
CA TRP A 190 -79.08 -44.40 -26.81
C TRP A 190 -78.03 -45.28 -26.12
N LEU A 191 -78.29 -46.58 -26.00
CA LEU A 191 -77.33 -47.53 -25.45
C LEU A 191 -76.06 -47.62 -26.30
N ASP A 192 -76.18 -47.67 -27.63
CA ASP A 192 -75.03 -47.63 -28.55
C ASP A 192 -74.23 -46.32 -28.40
N LYS A 193 -74.91 -45.17 -28.29
CA LYS A 193 -74.27 -43.88 -28.04
C LYS A 193 -73.52 -43.84 -26.72
N LEU A 194 -74.12 -44.37 -25.65
CA LEU A 194 -73.49 -44.46 -24.33
C LEU A 194 -72.28 -45.40 -24.36
N ALA A 195 -72.38 -46.55 -25.02
CA ALA A 195 -71.26 -47.48 -25.22
C ALA A 195 -70.08 -46.79 -25.94
N LYS A 196 -70.34 -46.06 -27.03
CA LYS A 196 -69.33 -45.27 -27.75
C LYS A 196 -68.68 -44.18 -26.88
N LEU A 197 -69.44 -43.54 -25.99
CA LEU A 197 -68.90 -42.53 -25.07
C LEU A 197 -68.08 -43.16 -23.94
N THR A 198 -68.53 -44.28 -23.38
CA THR A 198 -67.78 -45.07 -22.40
C THR A 198 -66.46 -45.54 -22.97
N GLU A 199 -66.45 -46.02 -24.21
CA GLU A 199 -65.22 -46.44 -24.90
C GLU A 199 -64.25 -45.25 -25.09
N LYS A 200 -64.77 -44.05 -25.41
CA LYS A 200 -63.95 -42.82 -25.49
C LYS A 200 -63.35 -42.42 -24.15
N VAL A 201 -64.10 -42.53 -23.05
CA VAL A 201 -63.59 -42.30 -21.69
C VAL A 201 -62.50 -43.32 -21.34
N GLN A 202 -62.73 -44.60 -21.60
CA GLN A 202 -61.72 -45.64 -21.37
C GLN A 202 -60.45 -45.40 -22.20
N LYS A 203 -60.59 -45.02 -23.47
CA LYS A 203 -59.45 -44.66 -24.34
C LYS A 203 -58.70 -43.43 -23.83
N ALA A 204 -59.38 -42.44 -23.26
CA ALA A 204 -58.73 -41.28 -22.65
C ALA A 204 -58.01 -41.65 -21.34
N LYS A 205 -58.65 -42.48 -20.49
CA LYS A 205 -58.08 -42.95 -19.22
C LYS A 205 -56.84 -43.81 -19.42
N ARG A 206 -56.79 -44.64 -20.48
CA ARG A 206 -55.61 -45.42 -20.86
C ARG A 206 -54.41 -44.58 -21.33
N LYS A 207 -54.63 -43.30 -21.67
CA LYS A 207 -53.58 -42.40 -22.17
C LYS A 207 -52.95 -41.54 -21.07
N ILE A 208 -53.58 -41.45 -19.90
CA ILE A 208 -53.04 -40.83 -18.69
C ILE A 208 -52.15 -41.85 -18.00
#